data_AF-A0A7S2G6G9-F1
#
_entry.id   AF-A0A7S2G6G9-F1
#
_cell.length_a   1.000
_cell.length_b   1.000
_cell.length_c   1.000
_cell.angle_alpha   90.00
_cell.angle_beta   90.00
_cell.angle_gamma   90.00
#
_symmetry.space_group_name_H-M   'P 1'
#
loop_
_entity.id
_entity.type
_entity.pdbx_description
1 polymer ?
#
loop_
_entity_poly.entity_id
_entity_poly.type
_entity_poly.pdbx_seq_one_letter_code
_entity_poly.pdbx_strand_id
1 'polypeptide(L)'
;KGCSAMVPAKDRLEHRKKHIIDSGIVTYTVPGTYEYKINGNFRQVKVQIWGGGGGSGHLRYQHGGNGGGGGFVEALVMTTPGEVLEVTVGAGGQAGVRGIRVQASDP
;
A
#
# COMPACT_ATOMS: atom_id res chain seq x y z
N LYS A 1 2.73 21.28 18.96
CA LYS A 1 2.44 22.70 18.58
C LYS A 1 1.49 22.65 17.39
N GLY A 2 0.33 23.30 17.45
CA GLY A 2 -0.61 23.38 16.32
C GLY A 2 -0.24 24.52 15.37
N CYS A 3 -0.53 24.38 14.08
CA CYS A 3 -0.34 25.45 13.10
C CYS A 3 -1.52 26.43 13.14
N SER A 4 -1.25 27.73 13.29
CA SER A 4 -2.25 28.80 13.31
C SER A 4 -2.44 29.48 11.94
N ALA A 5 -2.01 28.84 10.86
CA ALA A 5 -2.14 29.39 9.51
C ALA A 5 -3.63 29.52 9.12
N MET A 6 -4.00 30.70 8.60
CA MET A 6 -5.32 30.88 7.97
C MET A 6 -5.32 30.24 6.59
N VAL A 7 -6.14 29.21 6.42
CA VAL A 7 -6.24 28.43 5.17
C VAL A 7 -7.71 28.34 4.76
N PRO A 8 -8.05 28.51 3.47
CA PRO A 8 -9.42 28.33 3.00
C PRO A 8 -9.98 26.97 3.39
N ALA A 9 -11.28 26.91 3.69
CA ALA A 9 -11.92 25.70 4.22
C ALA A 9 -11.72 24.46 3.33
N LYS A 10 -11.68 24.65 2.00
CA LYS A 10 -11.43 23.65 0.96
C LYS A 10 -10.02 23.05 1.00
N ASP A 11 -9.03 23.82 1.44
CA ASP A 11 -7.60 23.45 1.38
C ASP A 11 -7.10 22.89 2.72
N ARG A 12 -7.98 22.74 3.72
CA ARG A 12 -7.64 22.25 5.05
C ARG A 12 -7.08 20.82 5.04
N LEU A 13 -7.57 19.96 4.14
CA LEU A 13 -7.08 18.58 4.01
C LEU A 13 -5.64 18.55 3.49
N GLU A 14 -5.35 19.30 2.44
CA GLU A 14 -4.01 19.41 1.88
C GLU A 14 -3.03 20.06 2.88
N HIS A 15 -3.47 21.10 3.60
CA HIS A 15 -2.67 21.70 4.67
C HIS A 15 -2.34 20.71 5.79
N ARG A 16 -3.33 19.92 6.24
CA ARG A 16 -3.10 18.87 7.25
C ARG A 16 -2.15 17.79 6.72
N LYS A 17 -2.32 17.36 5.47
CA LYS A 17 -1.46 16.37 4.82
C LYS A 17 -0.01 16.84 4.81
N LYS A 18 0.23 18.13 4.50
CA LYS A 18 1.55 18.74 4.58
C LYS A 18 2.17 18.64 5.98
N HIS A 19 1.43 18.97 7.04
CA HIS A 19 1.95 18.83 8.42
C HIS A 19 2.32 17.40 8.78
N ILE A 20 1.54 16.42 8.30
CA ILE A 20 1.81 15.00 8.56
C ILE A 20 3.08 14.57 7.80
N ILE A 21 3.24 14.99 6.54
CA ILE A 21 4.45 14.75 5.75
C ILE A 21 5.67 15.43 6.38
N ASP A 22 5.55 16.69 6.83
CA ASP A 22 6.61 17.43 7.51
C ASP A 22 6.99 16.78 8.86
N SER A 23 6.05 16.07 9.49
CA SER A 23 6.32 15.24 10.68
C SER A 23 7.04 13.92 10.38
N GLY A 24 7.31 13.63 9.10
CA GLY A 24 8.04 12.44 8.64
C GLY A 24 7.18 11.18 8.48
N ILE A 25 5.86 11.31 8.54
CA ILE A 25 4.92 10.19 8.39
C ILE A 25 4.20 10.33 7.07
N VAL A 26 4.26 9.30 6.22
CA VAL A 26 3.52 9.25 4.95
C VAL A 26 2.93 7.86 4.76
N THR A 27 1.72 7.79 4.21
CA THR A 27 1.04 6.52 3.91
C THR A 27 0.58 6.50 2.46
N TYR A 28 0.87 5.41 1.77
CA TYR A 28 0.45 5.16 0.39
C TYR A 28 -0.49 3.96 0.37
N THR A 29 -1.73 4.16 -0.05
CA THR A 29 -2.79 3.13 -0.05
C THR A 29 -3.30 2.77 -1.44
N VAL A 30 -2.96 3.57 -2.44
CA VAL A 30 -3.37 3.35 -3.83
C VAL A 30 -2.21 2.67 -4.57
N PRO A 31 -2.47 1.63 -5.38
CA PRO A 31 -1.44 1.01 -6.20
C PRO A 31 -0.80 2.04 -7.15
N GLY A 32 0.52 2.01 -7.23
CA GLY A 32 1.28 2.95 -8.05
C GLY A 32 2.70 3.17 -7.54
N THR A 33 3.44 3.99 -8.28
CA THR A 33 4.81 4.39 -7.94
C THR A 33 4.81 5.83 -7.44
N TYR A 34 5.53 6.07 -6.36
CA TYR A 34 5.63 7.35 -5.67
C TYR A 34 7.08 7.68 -5.38
N GLU A 35 7.39 8.97 -5.31
CA GLU A 35 8.68 9.45 -4.84
C GLU A 35 8.53 10.00 -3.42
N TYR A 36 9.37 9.51 -2.50
CA TYR A 36 9.48 10.03 -1.14
C TYR A 36 10.85 10.65 -0.92
N LYS A 37 10.87 11.96 -0.75
CA LYS A 37 12.11 12.68 -0.43
C LYS A 37 12.36 12.68 1.07
N ILE A 38 13.57 12.31 1.46
CA ILE A 38 14.05 12.43 2.84
C ILE A 38 14.20 13.91 3.18
N ASN A 39 13.30 14.40 4.03
CA ASN A 39 13.34 15.76 4.53
C ASN A 39 14.29 15.88 5.72
N GLY A 40 15.17 16.87 5.73
CA GLY A 40 16.10 17.09 6.86
C GLY A 40 17.24 16.06 6.96
N ASN A 41 17.84 15.95 8.14
CA ASN A 41 19.04 15.13 8.40
C ASN A 41 18.71 13.72 8.93
N PHE A 42 17.58 13.14 8.52
CA PHE A 42 17.25 11.77 8.92
C PHE A 42 18.13 10.75 8.19
N ARG A 43 18.69 9.82 8.96
CA ARG A 43 19.57 8.74 8.46
C ARG A 43 18.91 7.36 8.50
N GLN A 44 17.70 7.29 9.03
CA GLN A 44 16.93 6.06 9.17
C GLN A 44 15.46 6.37 8.93
N VAL A 45 14.79 5.50 8.18
CA VAL A 45 13.35 5.52 7.96
C VAL A 45 12.78 4.19 8.39
N LYS A 46 11.69 4.25 9.17
CA LYS A 46 10.90 3.09 9.50
C LYS A 46 9.83 2.88 8.43
N VAL A 47 9.86 1.72 7.79
CA VAL A 47 8.91 1.35 6.74
C VAL A 47 8.01 0.25 7.28
N GLN A 48 6.70 0.44 7.11
CA GLN A 48 5.68 -0.54 7.47
C GLN A 48 4.84 -0.83 6.23
N ILE A 49 4.73 -2.10 5.86
CA ILE A 49 4.08 -2.53 4.62
C ILE A 49 3.03 -3.59 4.97
N TRP A 50 1.83 -3.42 4.43
CA TRP A 50 0.76 -4.40 4.47
C TRP A 50 0.53 -4.92 3.05
N GLY A 51 0.77 -6.20 2.85
CA GLY A 51 0.47 -6.87 1.58
C GLY A 51 -1.03 -7.04 1.41
N GLY A 52 -1.50 -6.91 0.16
CA GLY A 52 -2.87 -7.29 -0.18
C GLY A 52 -3.11 -8.79 -0.03
N GLY A 53 -4.36 -9.19 0.19
CA GLY A 53 -4.74 -10.60 0.12
C GLY A 53 -4.69 -11.16 -1.30
N GLY A 54 -4.60 -12.48 -1.43
CA GLY A 54 -4.79 -13.21 -2.68
C GLY A 54 -6.27 -13.39 -3.00
N GLY A 55 -6.63 -13.53 -4.27
CA GLY A 55 -8.01 -13.85 -4.65
C GLY A 55 -8.38 -15.32 -4.41
N SER A 56 -9.68 -15.60 -4.39
CA SER A 56 -10.23 -16.95 -4.29
C SER A 56 -10.37 -17.62 -5.66
N GLY A 57 -10.41 -18.96 -5.69
CA GLY A 57 -10.80 -19.71 -6.89
C GLY A 57 -12.28 -19.54 -7.22
N HIS A 58 -12.62 -19.60 -8.51
CA HIS A 58 -14.01 -19.50 -8.99
C HIS A 58 -14.37 -20.70 -9.88
N LEU A 59 -15.27 -21.57 -9.41
CA LEU A 59 -15.74 -22.73 -10.16
C LEU A 59 -17.24 -22.60 -10.44
N ARG A 60 -17.67 -23.01 -11.65
CA ARG A 60 -19.09 -22.98 -12.02
C ARG A 60 -19.94 -23.80 -11.03
N TYR A 61 -20.95 -23.17 -10.44
CA TYR A 61 -21.87 -23.76 -9.45
C TYR A 61 -21.23 -24.20 -8.13
N GLN A 62 -20.00 -23.77 -7.84
CA GLN A 62 -19.37 -24.00 -6.53
C GLN A 62 -18.73 -22.73 -6.01
N HIS A 63 -18.94 -22.47 -4.72
CA HIS A 63 -18.20 -21.44 -4.01
C HIS A 63 -16.79 -21.96 -3.75
N GLY A 64 -15.78 -21.32 -4.33
CA GLY A 64 -14.40 -21.56 -3.94
C GLY A 64 -14.16 -21.08 -2.50
N GLY A 65 -13.12 -21.62 -1.85
CA GLY A 65 -12.70 -21.14 -0.54
C GLY A 65 -12.25 -19.67 -0.56
N ASN A 66 -12.01 -19.10 0.61
CA ASN A 66 -11.51 -17.73 0.71
C ASN A 66 -10.11 -17.60 0.09
N GLY A 67 -9.80 -16.41 -0.41
CA GLY A 67 -8.45 -16.07 -0.84
C GLY A 67 -7.47 -15.99 0.34
N GLY A 68 -6.17 -16.02 0.04
CA GLY A 68 -5.13 -15.91 1.07
C GLY A 68 -5.12 -14.54 1.75
N GLY A 69 -4.87 -14.50 3.05
CA GLY A 69 -4.67 -13.24 3.79
C GLY A 69 -3.39 -12.51 3.34
N GLY A 70 -3.37 -11.20 3.53
CA GLY A 70 -2.17 -10.38 3.34
C GLY A 70 -1.16 -10.52 4.49
N GLY A 71 0.08 -10.09 4.26
CA GLY A 71 1.14 -10.07 5.27
C GLY A 71 1.44 -8.67 5.81
N PHE A 72 2.11 -8.60 6.96
CA PHE A 72 2.69 -7.36 7.49
C PHE A 72 4.21 -7.51 7.58
N VAL A 73 4.94 -6.50 7.16
CA VAL A 73 6.40 -6.41 7.36
C VAL A 73 6.80 -5.03 7.83
N GLU A 74 7.81 -4.99 8.69
CA GLU A 74 8.40 -3.78 9.22
C GLU A 74 9.92 -3.84 9.03
N ALA A 75 10.51 -2.73 8.56
CA ALA A 75 11.94 -2.62 8.36
C ALA A 75 12.46 -1.22 8.73
N LEU A 76 13.72 -1.15 9.14
CA LEU A 76 14.47 0.10 9.24
C LEU A 76 15.40 0.19 8.04
N VAL A 77 15.22 1.22 7.23
CA VAL A 77 16.03 1.49 6.03
C VAL A 77 16.99 2.62 6.36
N MET A 78 18.28 2.39 6.12
CA MET A 78 19.30 3.44 6.23
C MET A 78 19.19 4.38 5.05
N THR A 79 19.26 5.69 5.30
CA THR A 79 19.11 6.71 4.27
C THR A 79 20.19 7.77 4.40
N THR A 80 20.37 8.52 3.32
CA THR A 80 21.16 9.75 3.28
C THR A 80 20.26 10.99 3.29
N PRO A 81 20.66 12.08 3.96
CA PRO A 81 19.90 13.33 3.92
C PRO A 81 19.69 13.83 2.48
N GLY A 82 18.44 14.12 2.11
CA GLY A 82 18.08 14.61 0.78
C GLY A 82 17.90 13.53 -0.29
N GLU A 83 18.11 12.26 0.05
CA GLU A 83 17.83 11.11 -0.81
C GLU A 83 16.36 11.08 -1.23
N VAL A 84 16.11 10.57 -2.44
CA VAL A 84 14.76 10.31 -2.94
C VAL A 84 14.58 8.80 -3.04
N LEU A 85 13.61 8.28 -2.29
CA LEU A 85 13.24 6.88 -2.31
C LEU A 85 12.08 6.67 -3.27
N GLU A 86 12.21 5.70 -4.16
CA GLU A 86 11.08 5.21 -4.95
C GLU A 86 10.26 4.22 -4.11
N VAL A 87 8.96 4.48 -4.00
CA VAL A 87 8.01 3.64 -3.25
C VAL A 87 6.99 3.09 -4.24
N THR A 88 6.99 1.78 -4.42
CA THR A 88 6.00 1.09 -5.27
C THR A 88 4.99 0.34 -4.40
N VAL A 89 3.71 0.70 -4.55
CA VAL A 89 2.58 -0.02 -3.95
C VAL A 89 2.00 -0.95 -5.01
N GLY A 90 2.10 -2.25 -4.77
CA GLY A 90 1.52 -3.26 -5.65
C GLY A 90 -0.01 -3.28 -5.58
N ALA A 91 -0.64 -3.74 -6.67
CA ALA A 91 -2.05 -4.10 -6.63
C ALA A 91 -2.26 -5.35 -5.77
N GLY A 92 -3.42 -5.46 -5.11
CA GLY A 92 -3.82 -6.68 -4.42
C GLY A 92 -4.02 -7.87 -5.37
N GLY A 93 -4.17 -9.07 -4.81
CA GLY A 93 -4.40 -10.28 -5.59
C GLY A 93 -5.70 -10.22 -6.39
N GLN A 94 -5.65 -10.70 -7.62
CA GLN A 94 -6.81 -10.78 -8.51
C GLN A 94 -7.69 -11.98 -8.15
N ALA A 95 -8.99 -11.86 -8.43
CA ALA A 95 -9.92 -13.00 -8.32
C ALA A 95 -9.53 -14.13 -9.29
N GLY A 96 -9.80 -15.37 -8.90
CA GLY A 96 -9.53 -16.54 -9.73
C GLY A 96 -10.38 -16.56 -11.00
N VAL A 97 -9.81 -17.14 -12.07
CA VAL A 97 -10.50 -17.33 -13.36
C VAL A 97 -11.50 -18.49 -13.26
N ARG A 98 -12.62 -18.38 -13.98
CA ARG A 98 -13.67 -19.40 -14.01
C ARG A 98 -13.15 -20.74 -14.56
N GLY A 99 -13.08 -21.74 -13.70
CA GLY A 99 -12.82 -23.13 -14.11
C GLY A 99 -14.06 -23.86 -14.63
N ILE A 100 -13.84 -24.87 -15.48
CA ILE A 100 -14.82 -25.91 -15.83
C ILE A 100 -14.30 -27.26 -15.33
N ARG A 101 -15.21 -28.13 -14.86
CA ARG A 101 -14.85 -29.50 -14.51
C ARG A 101 -14.59 -30.28 -15.80
N VAL A 102 -13.35 -30.71 -16.02
CA VAL A 102 -13.07 -31.72 -17.03
C VAL A 102 -13.37 -33.06 -16.36
N GLN A 103 -14.44 -33.72 -16.80
CA GLN A 103 -14.72 -35.08 -16.37
C GLN A 103 -13.67 -35.96 -17.03
N ALA A 104 -12.85 -36.65 -16.22
CA ALA A 104 -11.98 -37.68 -16.76
C ALA A 104 -12.89 -38.67 -17.50
N SER A 105 -12.70 -38.81 -18.81
CA SER A 105 -13.21 -39.96 -19.53
C SER A 105 -12.44 -41.15 -18.97
N ASP A 106 -13.09 -41.92 -18.10
CA ASP A 106 -12.59 -43.24 -17.71
C ASP A 106 -12.33 -44.08 -18.98
N PRO A 107 -11.29 -44.92 -18.99
CA PRO A 107 -10.82 -45.64 -20.17
C PRO A 107 -11.84 -46.62 -20.75
#